data_AF-A0AAW9BTE3-F1
#
_entry.id   AF-A0AAW9BTE3-F1
#
_cell.length_a   1.000
_cell.length_b   1.000
_cell.length_c   1.000
_cell.angle_alpha   90.00
_cell.angle_beta   90.00
_cell.angle_gamma   90.00
#
_symmetry.space_group_name_H-M   'P 1'
#
loop_
_entity.id
_entity.type
_entity.pdbx_description
1 polymer ?
#
loop_
_entity_poly.entity_id
_entity_poly.type
_entity_poly.pdbx_seq_one_letter_code
_entity_poly.pdbx_strand_id
1 'polypeptide(L)'
;MATYIVGDIQGCFDELQQLLKRVNFSTQHDQLWLAGDLVARGPKSLETLRFVKSLGDSAKVVLGNHDLHLLAVSYGLKKRKDKDKTTPIFLAKDREELLSWLAKQPLLAEHDEFVMCHAGISPQWDLETARQCAREVEHIIQGEELPWLLKNMYSNLPDLWDDSLEGLDRYRYIINAFTRMRFCFSD
;
A
#
# COMPACT_ATOMS: atom_id res chain seq x y z
N MET A 1 18.04 0.73 18.16
CA MET A 1 16.77 0.46 17.46
C MET A 1 17.13 -0.08 16.11
N ALA A 2 16.77 -1.33 15.80
CA ALA A 2 17.00 -1.88 14.46
C ALA A 2 15.79 -1.62 13.56
N THR A 3 16.04 -1.38 12.28
CA THR A 3 15.01 -1.18 11.26
C THR A 3 15.05 -2.34 10.29
N TYR A 4 13.96 -3.09 10.18
CA TYR A 4 13.81 -4.21 9.26
C TYR A 4 12.87 -3.82 8.13
N ILE A 5 13.32 -3.92 6.88
CA ILE A 5 12.51 -3.64 5.69
C ILE A 5 12.15 -4.97 5.03
N VAL A 6 10.86 -5.22 4.87
CA VAL A 6 10.33 -6.45 4.27
C VAL A 6 9.46 -6.09 3.08
N GLY A 7 9.68 -6.80 1.96
CA GLY A 7 8.89 -6.64 0.75
C GLY A 7 7.48 -7.21 0.86
N ASP A 8 6.84 -7.41 -0.29
CA ASP A 8 5.51 -8.01 -0.43
C ASP A 8 5.27 -9.22 0.49
N ILE A 9 4.25 -9.11 1.35
CA ILE A 9 3.85 -10.22 2.23
C ILE A 9 2.84 -11.11 1.55
N GLN A 10 1.87 -10.53 0.83
CA GLN A 10 0.85 -11.24 0.07
C GLN A 10 0.18 -12.35 0.88
N GLY A 11 -0.25 -12.05 2.11
CA GLY A 11 -0.90 -13.02 3.00
C GLY A 11 -0.04 -14.22 3.44
N CYS A 12 1.28 -14.16 3.27
CA CYS A 12 2.25 -15.16 3.74
C CYS A 12 2.60 -14.92 5.22
N PHE A 13 1.57 -15.01 6.07
CA PHE A 13 1.66 -14.69 7.49
C PHE A 13 2.68 -15.57 8.24
N ASP A 14 2.70 -16.87 7.95
CA ASP A 14 3.57 -17.81 8.66
C ASP A 14 5.05 -17.55 8.35
N GLU A 15 5.34 -17.18 7.11
CA GLU A 15 6.67 -16.82 6.63
C GLU A 15 7.12 -15.50 7.26
N LEU A 16 6.22 -14.52 7.37
CA LEU A 16 6.50 -13.27 8.09
C LEU A 16 6.83 -13.55 9.56
N GLN A 17 6.05 -14.37 10.25
CA GLN A 17 6.34 -14.76 11.64
C GLN A 17 7.70 -15.47 11.78
N GLN A 18 8.03 -16.37 10.85
CA GLN A 18 9.32 -17.05 10.81
C GLN A 18 10.49 -16.07 10.61
N LEU A 19 10.34 -15.10 9.70
CA LEU A 19 11.33 -14.07 9.44
C LEU A 19 11.57 -13.20 10.68
N LEU A 20 10.50 -12.72 11.31
CA LEU A 20 10.59 -11.90 12.53
C LEU A 20 11.20 -12.68 13.70
N LYS A 21 10.86 -13.96 13.85
CA LYS A 21 11.48 -14.83 14.84
C LYS A 21 12.98 -15.01 14.59
N ARG A 22 13.40 -15.17 13.34
CA ARG A 22 14.82 -15.37 12.97
C ARG A 22 15.69 -14.19 13.36
N VAL A 23 15.16 -12.98 13.30
CA VAL A 23 15.88 -11.75 13.68
C VAL A 23 15.59 -11.33 15.13
N ASN A 24 14.86 -12.13 15.91
CA ASN A 24 14.41 -11.82 17.27
C ASN A 24 13.75 -10.43 17.36
N PHE A 25 12.89 -10.11 16.39
CA PHE A 25 12.20 -8.82 16.32
C PHE A 25 11.44 -8.52 17.63
N SER A 26 11.66 -7.33 18.18
CA SER A 26 10.97 -6.84 19.37
C SER A 26 10.24 -5.54 19.08
N THR A 27 8.92 -5.51 19.30
CA THR A 27 8.12 -4.28 19.16
C THR A 27 8.56 -3.16 20.10
N GLN A 28 9.26 -3.48 21.19
CA GLN A 28 9.75 -2.49 22.15
C GLN A 28 11.03 -1.78 21.70
N HIS A 29 11.78 -2.37 20.76
CA HIS A 29 13.14 -1.91 20.43
C HIS A 29 13.39 -1.75 18.93
N ASP A 30 12.53 -2.32 18.08
CA ASP A 30 12.72 -2.40 16.64
C ASP A 30 11.55 -1.80 15.87
N GLN A 31 11.81 -1.48 14.61
CA GLN A 31 10.83 -0.97 13.64
C GLN A 31 10.74 -1.92 12.45
N LEU A 32 9.51 -2.26 12.06
CA LEU A 32 9.22 -3.08 10.88
C LEU A 32 8.63 -2.20 9.78
N TRP A 33 9.31 -2.11 8.65
CA TRP A 33 8.90 -1.37 7.46
C TRP A 33 8.42 -2.36 6.40
N LEU A 34 7.19 -2.19 5.92
CA LEU A 34 6.53 -3.11 4.98
C LEU A 34 6.22 -2.39 3.68
N ALA A 35 6.75 -2.93 2.58
CA ALA A 35 6.67 -2.32 1.25
C ALA A 35 5.28 -2.45 0.57
N GLY A 36 4.22 -2.68 1.33
CA GLY A 36 2.86 -2.88 0.82
C GLY A 36 2.60 -4.29 0.28
N ASP A 37 1.47 -4.42 -0.42
CA ASP A 37 0.90 -5.70 -0.85
C ASP A 37 0.87 -6.69 0.33
N LEU A 38 0.27 -6.25 1.45
CA LEU A 38 0.14 -7.06 2.66
C LEU A 38 -0.78 -8.27 2.41
N VAL A 39 -1.74 -8.10 1.51
CA VAL A 39 -2.80 -9.06 1.20
C VAL A 39 -2.67 -9.61 -0.22
N ALA A 40 -3.57 -10.54 -0.53
CA ALA A 40 -3.73 -11.24 -1.80
C ALA A 40 -2.76 -12.42 -2.00
N ARG A 41 -3.17 -13.39 -2.82
CA ARG A 41 -2.43 -14.62 -3.24
C ARG A 41 -2.15 -15.66 -2.14
N GLY A 42 -1.64 -15.23 -0.99
CA GLY A 42 -1.39 -16.10 0.16
C GLY A 42 -2.65 -16.40 0.98
N PRO A 43 -2.63 -17.50 1.75
CA PRO A 43 -3.82 -18.01 2.43
C PRO A 43 -4.27 -17.18 3.65
N LYS A 44 -3.36 -16.40 4.26
CA LYS A 44 -3.55 -15.78 5.59
C LYS A 44 -3.52 -14.25 5.56
N SER A 45 -4.22 -13.67 4.57
CA SER A 45 -4.31 -12.21 4.41
C SER A 45 -4.99 -11.53 5.61
N LEU A 46 -5.99 -12.17 6.22
CA LEU A 46 -6.69 -11.61 7.39
C LEU A 46 -5.77 -11.55 8.63
N GLU A 47 -5.05 -12.63 8.88
CA GLU A 47 -4.07 -12.73 9.96
C GLU A 47 -2.93 -11.73 9.76
N THR A 48 -2.48 -11.57 8.51
CA THR A 48 -1.45 -10.58 8.16
C THR A 48 -1.92 -9.17 8.50
N LEU A 49 -3.11 -8.75 8.07
CA LEU A 49 -3.64 -7.41 8.39
C LEU A 49 -3.79 -7.19 9.90
N ARG A 50 -4.37 -8.15 10.62
CA ARG A 50 -4.54 -8.05 12.07
C ARG A 50 -3.21 -7.93 12.79
N PHE A 51 -2.24 -8.76 12.41
CA PHE A 51 -0.92 -8.75 13.01
C PHE A 51 -0.22 -7.41 12.76
N VAL A 52 -0.11 -6.98 11.51
CA VAL A 52 0.57 -5.72 11.16
C VAL A 52 -0.09 -4.54 11.86
N LYS A 53 -1.43 -4.47 11.86
CA LYS A 53 -2.16 -3.45 12.62
C LYS A 53 -1.86 -3.49 14.13
N SER A 54 -1.72 -4.69 14.71
CA SER A 54 -1.46 -4.84 16.15
C SER A 54 -0.06 -4.40 16.57
N LEU A 55 0.89 -4.24 15.63
CA LEU A 55 2.23 -3.73 15.92
C LEU A 55 2.25 -2.23 16.24
N GLY A 56 1.17 -1.50 15.92
CA GLY A 56 1.06 -0.07 16.21
C GLY A 56 2.22 0.72 15.63
N ASP A 57 2.84 1.56 16.46
CA ASP A 57 3.96 2.42 16.06
C ASP A 57 5.25 1.66 15.70
N SER A 58 5.34 0.37 16.02
CA SER A 58 6.46 -0.50 15.65
C SER A 58 6.38 -0.98 14.20
N ALA A 59 5.30 -0.67 13.47
CA ALA A 59 5.17 -0.95 12.05
C ALA A 59 4.94 0.31 11.22
N LYS A 60 5.66 0.41 10.11
CA LYS A 60 5.48 1.43 9.06
C LYS A 60 5.12 0.70 7.77
N VAL A 61 4.01 1.09 7.14
CA VAL A 61 3.47 0.43 5.96
C VAL A 61 3.31 1.47 4.87
N VAL A 62 3.59 1.10 3.62
CA VAL A 62 3.10 1.83 2.44
C VAL A 62 2.06 1.01 1.71
N LEU A 63 1.13 1.67 1.02
CA LEU A 63 0.09 1.01 0.24
C LEU A 63 0.65 0.45 -1.07
N GLY A 64 0.37 -0.82 -1.34
CA GLY A 64 0.62 -1.46 -2.63
C GLY A 64 -0.63 -1.56 -3.52
N ASN A 65 -0.46 -2.09 -4.73
CA ASN A 65 -1.58 -2.24 -5.68
C ASN A 65 -2.66 -3.23 -5.21
N HIS A 66 -2.29 -4.30 -4.51
CA HIS A 66 -3.21 -5.31 -4.02
C HIS A 66 -3.99 -4.80 -2.80
N ASP A 67 -3.38 -3.90 -2.02
CA ASP A 67 -4.05 -3.21 -0.91
C ASP A 67 -5.14 -2.27 -1.42
N LEU A 68 -4.81 -1.41 -2.40
CA LEU A 68 -5.80 -0.56 -3.08
C LEU A 68 -6.90 -1.38 -3.78
N HIS A 69 -6.54 -2.53 -4.36
CA HIS A 69 -7.53 -3.43 -4.96
C HIS A 69 -8.48 -4.02 -3.90
N LEU A 70 -7.98 -4.41 -2.73
CA LEU A 70 -8.80 -4.89 -1.62
C LEU A 70 -9.84 -3.85 -1.21
N LEU A 71 -9.43 -2.58 -1.07
CA LEU A 71 -10.35 -1.47 -0.78
C LEU A 71 -11.41 -1.32 -1.88
N ALA A 72 -11.02 -1.36 -3.16
CA ALA A 72 -12.00 -1.29 -4.26
C ALA A 72 -13.03 -2.43 -4.21
N VAL A 73 -12.64 -3.63 -3.80
CA VAL A 73 -13.54 -4.77 -3.61
C VAL A 73 -14.44 -4.55 -2.38
N SER A 74 -13.95 -3.98 -1.28
CA SER A 74 -14.78 -3.73 -0.09
C SER A 74 -15.90 -2.72 -0.35
N TYR A 75 -15.70 -1.77 -1.26
CA TYR A 75 -16.73 -0.84 -1.73
C TYR A 75 -17.64 -1.40 -2.84
N GLY A 76 -17.48 -2.67 -3.21
CA GLY A 76 -18.28 -3.31 -4.27
C GLY A 76 -17.97 -2.81 -5.69
N LEU A 77 -16.89 -2.05 -5.88
CA LEU A 77 -16.52 -1.45 -7.17
C LEU A 77 -15.80 -2.43 -8.10
N LYS A 78 -15.23 -3.49 -7.54
CA LYS A 78 -14.60 -4.59 -8.27
C LYS A 78 -15.08 -5.93 -7.75
N LYS A 79 -15.12 -6.91 -8.65
CA LYS A 79 -15.39 -8.30 -8.28
C LYS A 79 -14.20 -8.88 -7.55
N ARG A 80 -14.48 -9.57 -6.45
CA ARG A 80 -13.50 -10.40 -5.77
C ARG A 80 -13.00 -11.50 -6.72
N LYS A 81 -11.70 -11.80 -6.67
CA LYS A 81 -11.08 -12.91 -7.40
C LYS A 81 -10.69 -14.00 -6.40
N ASP A 82 -11.03 -15.25 -6.68
CA ASP A 82 -10.74 -16.35 -5.76
C ASP A 82 -9.25 -16.54 -5.51
N LYS A 83 -8.42 -16.30 -6.54
CA LYS A 83 -6.96 -16.35 -6.42
C LYS A 83 -6.37 -15.36 -5.41
N ASP A 84 -7.09 -14.29 -5.09
CA ASP A 84 -6.63 -13.30 -4.11
C ASP A 84 -6.86 -13.80 -2.68
N LYS A 85 -7.69 -14.83 -2.45
CA LYS A 85 -7.92 -15.46 -1.12
C LYS A 85 -8.32 -14.49 0.00
N THR A 86 -8.92 -13.35 -0.34
CA THR A 86 -9.31 -12.29 0.62
C THR A 86 -10.69 -12.47 1.26
N THR A 87 -11.43 -13.56 0.98
CA THR A 87 -12.78 -13.77 1.58
C THR A 87 -12.81 -13.68 3.09
N PRO A 88 -11.83 -14.26 3.83
CA PRO A 88 -11.85 -14.20 5.28
C PRO A 88 -11.92 -12.75 5.79
N ILE A 89 -11.29 -11.79 5.11
CA ILE A 89 -11.36 -10.37 5.48
C ILE A 89 -12.79 -9.86 5.42
N PHE A 90 -13.51 -10.10 4.32
CA PHE A 90 -14.87 -9.58 4.13
C PHE A 90 -15.91 -10.24 5.05
N LEU A 91 -15.64 -11.45 5.54
CA LEU A 91 -16.48 -12.17 6.49
C LEU A 91 -16.14 -11.87 7.96
N ALA A 92 -15.01 -11.21 8.22
CA ALA A 92 -14.56 -10.94 9.57
C ALA A 92 -15.43 -9.87 10.26
N LYS A 93 -15.62 -10.00 11.58
CA LYS A 93 -16.39 -9.05 12.38
C LYS A 93 -15.73 -7.68 12.47
N ASP A 94 -14.40 -7.65 12.45
CA ASP A 94 -13.52 -6.48 12.52
C ASP A 94 -13.13 -5.93 11.13
N ARG A 95 -13.79 -6.37 10.05
CA ARG A 95 -13.45 -5.98 8.68
C ARG A 95 -13.42 -4.47 8.47
N GLU A 96 -14.37 -3.74 9.05
CA GLU A 96 -14.50 -2.29 8.87
C GLU A 96 -13.33 -1.58 9.53
N GLU A 97 -12.93 -2.03 10.72
CA GLU A 97 -11.75 -1.53 11.42
C GLU A 97 -10.47 -1.79 10.62
N LEU A 98 -10.29 -3.00 10.10
CA LEU A 98 -9.11 -3.38 9.33
C LEU A 98 -8.99 -2.62 8.02
N LEU A 99 -10.09 -2.48 7.26
CA LEU A 99 -10.11 -1.77 5.99
C LEU A 99 -9.94 -0.25 6.20
N SER A 100 -10.54 0.30 7.25
CA SER A 100 -10.36 1.71 7.62
C SER A 100 -8.93 1.99 8.07
N TRP A 101 -8.30 1.06 8.77
CA TRP A 101 -6.88 1.17 9.13
C TRP A 101 -5.99 1.09 7.89
N LEU A 102 -6.27 0.18 6.95
CA LEU A 102 -5.51 0.03 5.72
C LEU A 102 -5.57 1.31 4.87
N ALA A 103 -6.76 1.89 4.69
CA ALA A 103 -6.94 3.13 3.94
C ALA A 103 -6.19 4.35 4.55
N LYS A 104 -5.78 4.27 5.82
CA LYS A 104 -4.98 5.31 6.48
C LYS A 104 -3.47 5.16 6.31
N GLN A 105 -3.01 4.09 5.65
CA GLN A 105 -1.57 3.92 5.40
C GLN A 105 -1.13 4.84 4.26
N PRO A 106 0.11 5.37 4.30
CA PRO A 106 0.63 6.26 3.26
C PRO A 106 0.99 5.52 1.96
N LEU A 107 1.17 6.25 0.87
CA LEU A 107 1.82 5.79 -0.37
C LEU A 107 3.34 5.94 -0.30
N LEU A 108 3.82 6.93 0.47
CA LEU A 108 5.24 7.20 0.68
C LEU A 108 5.53 7.36 2.18
N ALA A 109 6.52 6.62 2.68
CA ALA A 109 7.02 6.74 4.05
C ALA A 109 8.49 7.17 4.07
N GLU A 110 8.86 8.03 5.02
CA GLU A 110 10.20 8.62 5.11
C GLU A 110 10.90 8.23 6.42
N HIS A 111 12.15 7.80 6.28
CA HIS A 111 13.12 7.62 7.35
C HIS A 111 14.25 8.64 7.14
N ASP A 112 15.03 8.93 8.17
CA ASP A 112 16.15 9.89 8.10
C ASP A 112 17.21 9.53 7.03
N GLU A 113 17.25 8.26 6.61
CA GLU A 113 18.26 7.71 5.70
C GLU A 113 17.69 7.18 4.38
N PHE A 114 16.37 6.99 4.29
CA PHE A 114 15.75 6.39 3.12
C PHE A 114 14.27 6.76 2.99
N VAL A 115 13.72 6.54 1.80
CA VAL A 115 12.28 6.62 1.54
C VAL A 115 11.78 5.27 1.06
N MET A 116 10.54 4.96 1.39
CA MET A 116 9.88 3.72 0.99
C MET A 116 8.58 4.06 0.28
N CYS A 117 8.36 3.40 -0.85
CA CYS A 117 7.11 3.32 -1.59
C CYS A 117 7.09 1.97 -2.32
N HIS A 118 5.91 1.49 -2.73
CA HIS A 118 5.75 0.11 -3.20
C HIS A 118 6.49 -0.17 -4.51
N ALA A 119 6.38 0.71 -5.51
CA ALA A 119 6.97 0.53 -6.84
C ALA A 119 8.19 1.43 -7.13
N GLY A 120 8.62 2.24 -6.16
CA GLY A 120 9.70 3.21 -6.32
C GLY A 120 9.22 4.62 -6.64
N ILE A 121 10.18 5.52 -6.87
CA ILE A 121 9.96 6.92 -7.24
C ILE A 121 10.13 7.04 -8.76
N SER A 122 9.18 7.69 -9.42
CA SER A 122 9.28 7.94 -10.87
C SER A 122 10.57 8.71 -11.16
N PRO A 123 11.33 8.34 -12.21
CA PRO A 123 12.53 9.10 -12.61
C PRO A 123 12.19 10.53 -13.09
N GLN A 124 10.91 10.83 -13.35
CA GLN A 124 10.42 12.15 -13.73
C GLN A 124 10.15 13.07 -12.52
N TRP A 125 10.37 12.59 -11.30
CA TRP A 125 10.12 13.33 -10.07
C TRP A 125 11.40 13.53 -9.27
N ASP A 126 11.53 14.71 -8.67
CA ASP A 126 12.35 14.84 -7.48
C ASP A 126 11.58 14.34 -6.24
N LEU A 127 12.26 14.29 -5.09
CA LEU A 127 11.66 13.79 -3.86
C LEU A 127 10.56 14.71 -3.31
N GLU A 128 10.63 16.02 -3.55
CA GLU A 128 9.62 16.97 -3.10
C GLU A 128 8.33 16.79 -3.90
N THR A 129 8.42 16.65 -5.22
CA THR A 129 7.28 16.31 -6.08
C THR A 129 6.64 15.00 -5.64
N ALA A 130 7.44 13.94 -5.41
CA ALA A 130 6.91 12.66 -4.95
C ALA A 130 6.16 12.79 -3.62
N ARG A 131 6.71 13.55 -2.65
CA ARG A 131 6.08 13.81 -1.35
C ARG A 131 4.74 14.55 -1.50
N GLN A 132 4.68 15.56 -2.37
CA GLN A 132 3.45 16.31 -2.63
C GLN A 132 2.40 15.42 -3.29
N CYS A 133 2.78 14.66 -4.31
CA CYS A 133 1.90 13.71 -5.00
C CYS A 133 1.34 12.62 -4.05
N ALA A 134 2.19 12.07 -3.17
CA ALA A 134 1.77 11.10 -2.18
C ALA A 134 0.69 11.68 -1.26
N ARG A 135 0.95 12.85 -0.66
CA ARG A 135 -0.01 13.55 0.22
C ARG A 135 -1.32 13.89 -0.47
N GLU A 136 -1.25 14.31 -1.72
CA GLU A 136 -2.42 14.66 -2.53
C GLU A 136 -3.37 13.47 -2.69
N VAL A 137 -2.84 12.30 -3.10
CA VAL A 137 -3.66 11.09 -3.28
C VAL A 137 -4.06 10.48 -1.93
N GLU A 138 -3.17 10.49 -0.93
CA GLU A 138 -3.47 10.02 0.43
C GLU A 138 -4.65 10.79 1.04
N HIS A 139 -4.74 12.11 0.83
CA HIS A 139 -5.86 12.91 1.30
C HIS A 139 -7.21 12.41 0.76
N ILE A 140 -7.25 12.03 -0.52
CA ILE A 140 -8.44 11.48 -1.17
C ILE A 140 -8.73 10.06 -0.66
N ILE A 141 -7.70 9.22 -0.52
CA ILE A 141 -7.85 7.85 0.00
C ILE A 141 -8.39 7.87 1.43
N GLN A 142 -7.96 8.84 2.24
CA GLN A 142 -8.36 8.97 3.65
C GLN A 142 -9.65 9.78 3.84
N GLY A 143 -10.21 10.32 2.75
CA GLY A 143 -11.39 11.18 2.75
C GLY A 143 -12.66 10.50 2.24
N GLU A 144 -13.72 11.30 2.12
CA GLU A 144 -15.04 10.84 1.65
C GLU A 144 -15.05 10.46 0.16
N GLU A 145 -14.08 10.96 -0.61
CA GLU A 145 -13.95 10.72 -2.04
C GLU A 145 -13.26 9.39 -2.39
N LEU A 146 -12.82 8.61 -1.40
CA LEU A 146 -12.18 7.31 -1.61
C LEU A 146 -12.96 6.39 -2.58
N PRO A 147 -14.29 6.20 -2.47
CA PRO A 147 -15.02 5.34 -3.40
C PRO A 147 -14.95 5.84 -4.86
N TRP A 148 -14.95 7.17 -5.04
CA TRP A 148 -14.82 7.78 -6.36
C TRP A 148 -13.42 7.53 -6.94
N LEU A 149 -12.37 7.71 -6.15
CA LEU A 149 -11.00 7.44 -6.59
C LEU A 149 -10.81 5.96 -6.93
N LEU A 150 -11.22 5.04 -6.04
CA LEU A 150 -11.13 3.60 -6.25
C LEU A 150 -11.86 3.16 -7.52
N LYS A 151 -13.00 3.79 -7.85
CA LYS A 151 -13.73 3.49 -9.10
C LYS A 151 -12.92 3.87 -10.34
N ASN A 152 -12.20 4.99 -10.28
CA ASN A 152 -11.59 5.64 -11.44
C ASN A 152 -10.08 5.44 -11.59
N MET A 153 -9.37 4.94 -10.57
CA MET A 153 -7.91 4.74 -10.60
C MET A 153 -7.43 3.68 -11.60
N TYR A 154 -8.33 2.85 -12.13
CA TYR A 154 -8.01 1.78 -13.06
C TYR A 154 -7.77 2.32 -14.48
N SER A 155 -6.55 2.79 -14.74
CA SER A 155 -6.04 3.15 -16.06
C SER A 155 -4.53 2.97 -16.07
N ASN A 156 -3.93 2.72 -17.24
CA ASN A 156 -2.47 2.76 -17.42
C ASN A 156 -1.99 4.09 -18.03
N LEU A 157 -2.91 5.00 -18.35
CA LEU A 157 -2.64 6.35 -18.83
C LEU A 157 -2.99 7.39 -17.75
N PRO A 158 -2.31 8.55 -17.73
CA PRO A 158 -1.18 8.92 -18.61
C PRO A 158 0.13 8.21 -18.21
N ASP A 159 1.07 8.13 -19.15
CA ASP A 159 2.39 7.46 -19.01
C ASP A 159 3.57 8.43 -18.87
N LEU A 160 3.34 9.73 -19.09
CA LEU A 160 4.28 10.83 -18.85
C LEU A 160 3.78 11.75 -17.75
N TRP A 161 4.71 12.22 -16.92
CA TRP A 161 4.44 13.27 -15.95
C TRP A 161 4.43 14.62 -16.65
N ASP A 162 3.44 15.44 -16.35
CA ASP A 162 3.38 16.84 -16.72
C ASP A 162 2.81 17.59 -15.52
N ASP A 163 3.46 18.67 -15.10
CA ASP A 163 3.02 19.45 -13.93
C ASP A 163 1.64 20.10 -14.12
N SER A 164 1.17 20.21 -15.37
CA SER A 164 -0.18 20.66 -15.72
C SER A 164 -1.25 19.55 -15.64
N LEU A 165 -0.89 18.31 -15.32
CA LEU A 165 -1.87 17.26 -15.06
C LEU A 165 -2.75 17.65 -13.88
N GLU A 166 -4.06 17.53 -14.07
CA GLU A 166 -5.08 17.79 -13.06
C GLU A 166 -6.06 16.62 -12.92
N GLY A 167 -6.75 16.56 -11.77
CA GLY A 167 -7.83 15.63 -11.52
C GLY A 167 -7.47 14.16 -11.74
N LEU A 168 -8.33 13.42 -12.45
CA LEU A 168 -8.19 11.96 -12.57
C LEU A 168 -6.90 11.51 -13.25
N ASP A 169 -6.43 12.22 -14.26
CA ASP A 169 -5.23 11.82 -14.99
C ASP A 169 -3.98 12.01 -14.12
N ARG A 170 -3.94 13.10 -13.35
CA ARG A 170 -2.93 13.32 -12.30
C ARG A 170 -2.94 12.19 -11.27
N TYR A 171 -4.10 11.88 -10.69
CA TYR A 171 -4.22 10.84 -9.66
C TYR A 171 -3.85 9.45 -10.19
N ARG A 172 -4.22 9.13 -11.44
CA ARG A 172 -3.85 7.86 -12.10
C ARG A 172 -2.36 7.74 -12.30
N TYR A 173 -1.69 8.79 -12.79
CA TYR A 173 -0.25 8.78 -12.90
C TYR A 173 0.38 8.52 -11.53
N ILE A 174 -0.04 9.28 -10.51
CA ILE A 174 0.53 9.18 -9.17
C ILE A 174 0.37 7.76 -8.59
N ILE A 175 -0.83 7.19 -8.66
CA ILE A 175 -1.10 5.83 -8.18
C ILE A 175 -0.28 4.80 -8.96
N ASN A 176 -0.18 4.93 -10.29
CA ASN A 176 0.60 4.01 -11.11
C ASN A 176 2.09 4.09 -10.79
N ALA A 177 2.63 5.30 -10.64
CA ALA A 177 4.02 5.52 -10.27
C ALA A 177 4.34 4.85 -8.92
N PHE A 178 3.52 5.08 -7.89
CA PHE A 178 3.78 4.53 -6.55
C PHE A 178 3.48 3.04 -6.40
N THR A 179 2.53 2.48 -7.16
CA THR A 179 2.01 1.14 -6.87
C THR A 179 2.18 0.13 -8.01
N ARG A 180 2.54 0.55 -9.23
CA ARG A 180 2.51 -0.35 -10.41
C ARG A 180 3.68 -0.17 -11.38
N MET A 181 4.55 0.80 -11.15
CA MET A 181 5.72 1.09 -11.99
C MET A 181 6.69 -0.11 -12.02
N ARG A 182 7.27 -0.39 -13.20
CA ARG A 182 8.26 -1.46 -13.39
C ARG A 182 9.31 -1.09 -14.44
N PHE A 183 8.84 -0.67 -15.61
CA PHE A 183 9.68 -0.31 -16.74
C PHE A 183 9.39 1.14 -17.13
N CYS A 184 10.45 1.87 -17.46
CA CYS A 184 10.39 3.22 -17.99
C CYS A 184 11.00 3.24 -19.39
N PHE A 185 10.50 4.13 -20.25
CA PHE A 185 11.17 4.43 -21.51
C PHE A 185 12.44 5.25 -21.24
N SER A 186 13.37 5.25 -22.19
CA SER A 186 14.49 6.19 -22.17
C SER A 186 13.97 7.63 -22.35
N ASP A 187 14.74 8.56 -21.82
CA ASP A 187 14.63 9.99 -22.08
C ASP A 187 14.93 10.35 -23.54
#